data_AF-A0A8H4V035-F1
#
_entry.id   AF-A0A8H4V035-F1
#
_cell.length_a   1.000
_cell.length_b   1.000
_cell.length_c   1.000
_cell.angle_alpha   90.00
_cell.angle_beta   90.00
_cell.angle_gamma   90.00
#
_symmetry.space_group_name_H-M   'P 1'
#
loop_
_entity.id
_entity.type
_entity.pdbx_description
1 polymer ?
#
loop_
_entity_poly.entity_id
_entity_poly.type
_entity_poly.pdbx_seq_one_letter_code
_entity_poly.pdbx_strand_id
1 'polypeptide(L)'
;MVFLKVASSLLLAAYVSGAPTTTESPGSLVGDGLLVNTSSGPIQGFFNQTAPDVRQFLGIPFAEPPVGDLRFEKPVKKSPNGTVNAFTLPNSCMQQFNSNSSTIYTEYETGFLISGGNSEDCLY
;
A
#
# COMPACT_ATOMS: atom_id res chain seq x y z
N MET A 1 69.54 6.48 -44.99
CA MET A 1 68.53 5.41 -44.86
C MET A 1 67.67 5.77 -43.65
N VAL A 2 66.34 5.86 -43.66
CA VAL A 2 65.32 5.81 -44.71
C VAL A 2 63.98 6.18 -44.02
N PHE A 3 63.08 6.84 -44.76
CA PHE A 3 61.61 6.98 -44.59
C PHE A 3 60.97 7.67 -43.36
N LEU A 4 60.62 8.94 -43.59
CA LEU A 4 59.29 9.57 -43.49
C LEU A 4 58.10 8.63 -43.15
N LYS A 5 57.35 8.91 -42.07
CA LYS A 5 55.87 8.74 -42.04
C LYS A 5 55.22 9.73 -41.06
N VAL A 6 54.37 10.58 -41.63
CA VAL A 6 53.40 11.46 -40.96
C VAL A 6 52.33 10.58 -40.29
N ALA A 7 52.01 10.83 -39.03
CA ALA A 7 50.87 10.20 -38.36
C ALA A 7 49.88 11.28 -37.94
N SER A 8 48.80 11.38 -38.73
CA SER A 8 47.67 12.27 -38.52
C SER A 8 46.84 11.76 -37.35
N SER A 9 46.81 12.52 -36.25
CA SER A 9 45.97 12.23 -35.09
C SER A 9 44.50 12.48 -35.43
N LEU A 10 43.78 11.45 -35.85
CA LEU A 10 42.30 11.49 -35.90
C LEU A 10 41.76 11.27 -34.49
N LEU A 11 41.20 12.34 -33.91
CA LEU A 11 40.36 12.30 -32.72
C LEU A 11 39.08 11.51 -33.04
N LEU A 12 38.96 10.29 -32.51
CA LEU A 12 37.71 9.54 -32.50
C LEU A 12 36.85 10.07 -31.34
N ALA A 13 35.89 10.93 -31.64
CA ALA A 13 34.84 11.28 -30.69
C ALA A 13 33.89 10.09 -30.55
N ALA A 14 34.01 9.33 -29.45
CA ALA A 14 33.03 8.31 -29.10
C ALA A 14 31.73 9.00 -28.67
N TYR A 15 30.72 8.97 -29.55
CA TYR A 15 29.35 9.35 -29.19
C TYR A 15 28.80 8.29 -28.24
N VAL A 16 28.72 8.62 -26.94
CA VAL A 16 27.89 7.86 -25.99
C VAL A 16 26.45 8.24 -26.28
N SER A 17 25.75 7.38 -27.03
CA SER A 17 24.30 7.41 -27.09
C SER A 17 23.79 6.89 -25.74
N GLY A 18 23.58 7.80 -24.80
CA GLY A 18 22.71 7.53 -23.66
C GLY A 18 21.31 7.36 -24.19
N ALA A 19 20.80 6.12 -24.22
CA ALA A 19 19.38 5.91 -24.38
C ALA A 19 18.67 6.67 -23.25
N PRO A 20 17.59 7.42 -23.52
CA PRO A 20 16.73 7.89 -22.45
C PRO A 20 16.16 6.63 -21.79
N THR A 21 16.68 6.25 -20.62
CA THR A 21 15.89 5.48 -19.67
C THR A 21 14.72 6.37 -19.34
N THR A 22 13.59 6.10 -20.01
CA THR A 22 12.29 6.46 -19.48
C THR A 22 12.25 5.86 -18.08
N THR A 23 12.51 6.70 -17.09
CA THR A 23 12.00 6.48 -15.74
C THR A 23 10.49 6.45 -15.94
N GLU A 24 9.93 5.27 -16.18
CA GLU A 24 8.52 5.02 -15.91
C GLU A 24 8.37 5.30 -14.42
N SER A 25 7.93 6.52 -14.13
CA SER A 25 7.24 6.80 -12.88
C SER A 25 6.17 5.71 -12.77
N PRO A 26 6.12 4.93 -11.67
CA PRO A 26 5.07 3.96 -11.49
C PRO A 26 3.76 4.72 -11.64
N GLY A 27 3.01 4.36 -12.67
CA GLY A 27 1.98 5.21 -13.27
C GLY A 27 1.13 5.89 -12.21
N SER A 28 1.01 7.21 -12.31
CA SER A 28 -0.11 7.89 -11.68
C SER A 28 -1.37 7.46 -12.44
N LEU A 29 -2.06 6.45 -11.91
CA LEU A 29 -3.22 5.79 -12.52
C LEU A 29 -4.49 6.64 -12.42
N VAL A 30 -4.44 7.87 -12.96
CA VAL A 30 -5.61 8.72 -13.16
C VAL A 30 -6.42 8.15 -14.35
N GLY A 31 -7.02 6.97 -14.15
CA GLY A 31 -7.74 6.24 -15.21
C GLY A 31 -8.25 4.85 -14.80
N ASP A 32 -7.60 4.20 -13.83
CA ASP A 32 -7.89 2.79 -13.50
C ASP A 32 -9.06 2.62 -12.51
N GLY A 33 -9.70 3.73 -12.12
CA GLY A 33 -10.75 3.76 -11.11
C GLY A 33 -10.27 3.34 -9.73
N LEU A 34 -8.97 3.47 -9.45
CA LEU A 34 -8.38 3.22 -8.14
C LEU A 34 -8.46 4.43 -7.20
N LEU A 35 -8.73 5.63 -7.73
CA LEU A 35 -9.04 6.80 -6.91
C LEU A 35 -10.56 7.03 -6.92
N VAL A 36 -11.21 6.79 -5.78
CA VAL A 36 -12.68 6.84 -5.63
C VAL A 36 -13.06 7.90 -4.59
N ASN A 37 -13.94 8.83 -4.97
CA ASN A 37 -14.47 9.82 -4.03
C ASN A 37 -15.60 9.21 -3.19
N THR A 38 -15.49 9.30 -1.86
CA THR A 38 -16.53 8.85 -0.92
C THR A 38 -16.99 10.01 -0.02
N SER A 39 -18.02 9.77 0.81
CA SER A 39 -18.46 10.78 1.79
C SER A 39 -17.44 11.03 2.91
N SER A 40 -16.43 10.17 3.06
CA SER A 40 -15.36 10.26 4.06
C SER A 40 -14.03 10.72 3.44
N GLY A 41 -14.05 11.19 2.18
CA GLY A 41 -12.87 11.62 1.44
C GLY A 41 -12.48 10.68 0.28
N PRO A 42 -11.47 11.06 -0.53
CA PRO A 42 -10.95 10.21 -1.60
C PRO A 42 -10.23 8.98 -1.05
N ILE A 43 -10.44 7.82 -1.66
CA ILE A 43 -9.78 6.56 -1.31
C ILE A 43 -8.95 6.09 -2.51
N GLN A 44 -7.67 5.80 -2.26
CA GLN A 44 -6.74 5.23 -3.22
C GLN A 44 -6.61 3.73 -2.96
N GLY A 45 -7.10 2.91 -3.90
CA GLY A 45 -6.93 1.46 -3.92
C GLY A 45 -5.72 1.02 -4.75
N PHE A 46 -5.58 -0.29 -4.93
CA PHE A 46 -4.48 -0.91 -5.66
C PHE A 46 -4.88 -2.24 -6.32
N PHE A 47 -4.03 -2.75 -7.21
CA PHE A 47 -4.08 -4.12 -7.72
C PHE A 47 -3.02 -4.97 -7.01
N ASN A 48 -3.40 -6.16 -6.55
CA ASN A 48 -2.46 -7.11 -5.96
C ASN A 48 -1.99 -8.12 -7.02
N GLN A 49 -0.72 -8.52 -6.99
CA GLN A 49 -0.15 -9.45 -7.97
C GLN A 49 -0.83 -10.83 -7.95
N THR A 50 -1.35 -11.27 -6.81
CA THR A 50 -2.06 -12.55 -6.66
C THR A 50 -3.49 -12.49 -7.21
N ALA A 51 -4.05 -11.30 -7.34
CA ALA A 51 -5.40 -11.08 -7.87
C ALA A 51 -5.41 -9.83 -8.78
N PRO A 52 -4.76 -9.89 -9.94
CA PRO A 52 -4.52 -8.72 -10.79
C PRO A 52 -5.80 -8.15 -11.40
N ASP A 53 -6.84 -8.97 -11.56
CA ASP A 53 -8.14 -8.55 -12.10
C ASP A 53 -9.09 -7.97 -11.04
N VAL A 54 -8.62 -7.81 -9.80
CA VAL A 54 -9.42 -7.32 -8.67
C VAL A 54 -8.87 -5.98 -8.17
N ARG A 55 -9.72 -4.96 -8.15
CA ARG A 55 -9.44 -3.70 -7.47
C ARG A 55 -9.63 -3.89 -5.97
N GLN A 56 -8.60 -3.60 -5.19
CA GLN A 56 -8.62 -3.78 -3.74
C GLN A 56 -8.54 -2.42 -3.05
N PHE A 57 -9.38 -2.27 -2.02
CA PHE A 57 -9.42 -1.13 -1.14
C PHE A 57 -9.53 -1.67 0.29
N LEU A 58 -8.42 -1.67 1.02
CA LEU A 58 -8.30 -2.28 2.34
C LEU A 58 -8.13 -1.22 3.43
N GLY A 59 -8.79 -1.40 4.57
CA GLY A 59 -8.64 -0.52 5.72
C GLY A 59 -9.24 0.88 5.51
N ILE A 60 -10.51 0.96 5.10
CA ILE A 60 -11.17 2.25 4.81
C ILE A 60 -11.90 2.74 6.07
N PRO A 61 -11.41 3.79 6.75
CA PRO A 61 -12.03 4.24 7.99
C PRO A 61 -13.47 4.71 7.76
N PHE A 62 -14.43 4.11 8.46
CA PHE A 62 -15.84 4.48 8.39
C PHE A 62 -16.33 5.25 9.63
N ALA A 63 -15.57 5.19 10.73
CA ALA A 63 -15.83 5.92 11.96
C ALA A 63 -14.56 6.56 12.53
N GLU A 64 -14.71 7.51 13.45
CA GLU A 64 -13.61 7.97 14.30
C GLU A 64 -13.18 6.86 15.28
N PRO A 65 -11.90 6.78 15.66
CA PRO A 65 -11.41 5.77 16.59
C PRO A 65 -12.19 5.84 17.93
N PRO A 66 -12.77 4.73 18.40
CA PRO A 66 -13.57 4.69 19.62
C PRO A 66 -12.70 4.62 20.88
N VAL A 67 -11.73 5.53 20.99
CA VAL A 67 -10.73 5.58 22.06
C VAL A 67 -11.02 6.74 23.03
N GLY A 68 -10.49 6.66 24.26
CA GLY A 68 -10.68 7.70 25.27
C GLY A 68 -12.17 7.91 25.59
N ASP A 69 -12.63 9.15 25.49
CA ASP A 69 -14.03 9.53 25.78
C ASP A 69 -15.04 8.92 24.79
N LEU A 70 -14.60 8.45 23.63
CA LEU A 70 -15.46 7.76 22.65
C LEU A 70 -15.59 6.25 22.93
N ARG A 71 -14.87 5.73 23.93
CA ARG A 71 -14.96 4.30 24.28
C ARG A 71 -16.32 4.00 24.87
N PHE A 72 -16.97 2.94 24.36
CA PHE A 72 -18.33 2.52 24.70
C PHE A 72 -19.46 3.44 24.24
N GLU A 73 -19.13 4.57 23.62
CA GLU A 73 -20.10 5.43 22.95
C GLU A 73 -20.48 4.88 21.58
N LYS A 74 -21.55 5.44 20.99
CA LYS A 74 -21.91 5.12 19.60
C LYS A 74 -20.80 5.57 18.65
N PRO A 75 -20.48 4.81 17.58
CA PRO A 75 -19.49 5.23 16.59
C PRO A 75 -19.82 6.59 15.99
N VAL A 76 -18.83 7.49 15.96
CA VAL A 76 -18.94 8.80 15.30
C VAL A 76 -18.50 8.62 13.85
N LYS A 77 -19.28 9.14 12.89
CA LYS A 77 -18.95 9.04 11.46
C LYS A 77 -17.56 9.66 11.18
N LYS A 78 -16.77 8.99 10.34
CA LYS A 78 -15.44 9.51 9.94
C LYS A 78 -15.57 10.85 9.21
N SER A 79 -14.80 11.83 9.65
CA SER A 79 -14.66 13.12 8.96
C SER A 79 -13.66 13.02 7.80
N PRO A 80 -13.93 13.64 6.64
CA PRO A 80 -12.97 13.67 5.54
C PRO A 80 -11.63 14.28 5.95
N ASN A 81 -10.54 13.53 5.75
CA ASN A 81 -9.18 13.98 6.07
C ASN A 81 -8.19 13.59 4.96
N GLY A 82 -8.27 14.29 3.83
CA GLY A 82 -7.43 14.01 2.67
C GLY A 82 -7.70 12.65 2.04
N THR A 83 -6.78 12.23 1.17
CA THR A 83 -6.85 10.93 0.50
C THR A 83 -6.35 9.82 1.43
N VAL A 84 -7.11 8.74 1.55
CA VAL A 84 -6.71 7.53 2.29
C VAL A 84 -6.08 6.51 1.33
N ASN A 85 -4.89 6.03 1.66
CA ASN A 85 -4.23 4.93 0.96
C ASN A 85 -4.69 3.58 1.53
N ALA A 86 -5.56 2.89 0.80
CA ALA A 86 -6.25 1.68 1.23
C ALA A 86 -5.52 0.40 0.80
N PHE A 87 -4.27 0.25 1.24
CA PHE A 87 -3.34 -0.79 0.75
C PHE A 87 -3.16 -1.98 1.70
N THR A 88 -3.59 -1.84 2.95
CA THR A 88 -3.30 -2.80 4.02
C THR A 88 -4.56 -3.11 4.82
N LEU A 89 -4.69 -4.35 5.27
CA LEU A 89 -5.73 -4.70 6.24
C LEU A 89 -5.54 -3.91 7.54
N PRO A 90 -6.62 -3.45 8.18
CA PRO A 90 -6.57 -2.74 9.45
C PRO A 90 -6.31 -3.71 10.62
N ASN A 91 -6.07 -3.15 11.81
CA ASN A 91 -6.07 -3.94 13.04
C ASN A 91 -7.45 -4.56 13.28
N SER A 92 -7.49 -5.77 13.83
CA SER A 92 -8.73 -6.33 14.35
C SER A 92 -9.16 -5.61 15.63
N CYS A 93 -10.45 -5.63 15.94
CA CYS A 93 -10.93 -5.09 17.21
C CYS A 93 -10.44 -5.92 18.40
N MET A 94 -10.35 -5.26 19.56
CA MET A 94 -10.04 -5.90 20.82
C MET A 94 -10.97 -7.09 21.09
N GLN A 95 -10.39 -8.28 21.21
CA GLN A 95 -11.04 -9.52 21.63
C GLN A 95 -10.05 -10.32 22.48
N GLN A 96 -10.47 -11.48 22.99
CA GLN A 96 -9.57 -12.36 23.72
C GLN A 96 -8.48 -12.88 22.76
N PHE A 97 -7.24 -12.47 23.00
CA PHE A 97 -6.11 -12.99 22.23
C PHE A 97 -5.82 -14.42 22.60
N ASN A 98 -5.17 -15.12 21.66
CA ASN A 98 -4.57 -16.43 21.82
C ASN A 98 -3.91 -16.54 23.20
N SER A 99 -4.66 -17.06 24.16
CA SER A 99 -4.12 -17.43 25.44
C SER A 99 -3.14 -18.58 25.17
N ASN A 100 -2.03 -18.67 25.90
CA ASN A 100 -1.14 -19.84 25.83
C ASN A 100 -1.85 -21.16 26.27
N SER A 101 -3.12 -21.09 26.63
CA SER A 101 -4.02 -22.22 26.84
C SER A 101 -4.50 -22.82 25.52
N SER A 102 -4.39 -24.15 25.40
CA SER A 102 -5.12 -24.89 24.35
C SER A 102 -6.63 -24.75 24.58
N THR A 103 -7.33 -24.37 23.52
CA THR A 103 -8.77 -24.31 23.39
C THR A 103 -9.13 -24.96 22.05
N ILE A 104 -10.40 -25.33 21.86
CA ILE A 104 -10.86 -25.82 20.55
C ILE A 104 -10.50 -24.84 19.41
N TYR A 105 -10.55 -23.53 19.66
CA TYR A 105 -10.25 -22.49 18.69
C TYR A 105 -8.75 -22.36 18.38
N THR A 106 -7.89 -22.49 19.40
CA THR A 106 -6.45 -22.36 19.22
C THR A 106 -5.80 -23.63 18.66
N GLU A 107 -6.45 -24.79 18.77
CA GLU A 107 -5.92 -26.08 18.29
C GLU A 107 -6.52 -26.55 16.96
N TYR A 108 -7.84 -26.45 16.79
CA TYR A 108 -8.54 -27.02 15.62
C TYR A 108 -9.10 -25.96 14.67
N GLU A 109 -9.46 -24.78 15.17
CA GLU A 109 -10.13 -23.73 14.40
C GLU A 109 -9.27 -22.46 14.27
N THR A 110 -8.03 -22.64 13.83
CA THR A 110 -7.01 -21.57 13.80
C THR A 110 -7.34 -20.41 12.84
N GLY A 111 -8.28 -20.62 11.91
CA GLY A 111 -8.76 -19.58 11.00
C GLY A 111 -9.58 -18.46 11.67
N PHE A 112 -10.06 -18.68 12.91
CA PHE A 112 -10.78 -17.65 13.69
C PHE A 112 -9.84 -16.77 14.52
N LEU A 113 -8.55 -17.09 14.57
CA LEU A 113 -7.59 -16.34 15.35
C LEU A 113 -7.25 -15.04 14.61
N ILE A 114 -7.11 -13.95 15.38
CA ILE A 114 -6.63 -12.69 14.81
C ILE A 114 -5.21 -12.89 14.28
N SER A 115 -5.04 -12.55 13.00
CA SER A 115 -3.75 -12.35 12.36
C SER A 115 -3.63 -10.87 12.00
N GLY A 116 -2.50 -10.24 12.32
CA GLY A 116 -2.25 -8.82 11.99
C GLY A 116 -2.42 -7.81 13.14
N GLY A 117 -2.70 -8.28 14.35
CA GLY A 117 -2.74 -7.44 15.55
C GLY A 117 -4.12 -6.85 15.85
N ASN A 118 -4.16 -6.10 16.94
CA ASN A 118 -5.41 -5.68 17.57
C ASN A 118 -5.29 -4.30 18.21
N SER A 119 -6.38 -3.54 18.12
CA SER A 119 -6.44 -2.18 18.62
C SER A 119 -7.88 -1.82 18.99
N GLU A 120 -8.05 -0.81 19.85
CA GLU A 120 -9.35 -0.14 20.01
C GLU A 120 -9.68 0.70 18.77
N ASP A 121 -8.66 1.18 18.05
CA ASP A 121 -8.82 1.77 16.72
C ASP A 121 -8.90 0.67 15.64
N CYS A 122 -10.12 0.19 15.37
CA CYS A 122 -10.39 -0.94 14.47
C CYS A 122 -11.61 -0.74 13.53
N LEU A 123 -12.14 0.48 13.41
CA LEU A 123 -13.36 0.78 12.62
C LEU A 123 -13.04 1.21 11.17
N TYR A 124 -12.61 0.22 10.37
CA TYR A 124 -12.13 0.36 8.99
C TYR A 124 -12.78 -0.60 7.98
#